data_AF-A0A1A8NYA8-F1
#
_entry.id   AF-A0A1A8NYA8-F1
#
_cell.length_a   1.000
_cell.length_b   1.000
_cell.length_c   1.000
_cell.angle_alpha   90.00
_cell.angle_beta   90.00
_cell.angle_gamma   90.00
#
_symmetry.space_group_name_H-M   'P 1'
#
loop_
_entity.id
_entity.type
_entity.pdbx_description
1 polymer ?
#
loop_
_entity_poly.entity_id
_entity_poly.type
_entity_poly.pdbx_seq_one_letter_code
_entity_poly.pdbx_strand_id
1 'polypeptide(L)'
;MPGMVDTHIHASQYSYAGTALDMPLLQWLNTYTFPVESRFKDLQFAHNVYTQVVKRTLRNGTTTACYFATIHTDSSLLLGRIAHDFGQRALVGKVCMDRNSSVKHYKETSQESENETYRFIKELLNQKYPLVKPVVTPRFAPSCSEALLTQLGAIAKNNNLHIQSHISENTEEVKLVKELFPDSESYTDVYHKSNLLTE
;
A
#
# COMPACT_ATOMS: atom_id res chain seq x y z
N MET A 1 -6.02 -16.07 -24.46
CA MET A 1 -6.57 -14.79 -23.92
C MET A 1 -5.39 -13.90 -23.52
N PRO A 2 -5.52 -12.56 -23.55
CA PRO A 2 -4.56 -11.67 -22.91
C PRO A 2 -4.41 -12.00 -21.41
N GLY A 3 -3.27 -11.65 -20.81
CA GLY A 3 -3.08 -11.82 -19.38
C GLY A 3 -3.93 -10.86 -18.57
N MET A 4 -4.38 -11.30 -17.39
CA MET A 4 -5.24 -10.50 -16.52
C MET A 4 -4.45 -9.39 -15.83
N VAL A 5 -5.14 -8.27 -15.59
CA VAL A 5 -4.62 -7.12 -14.86
C VAL A 5 -5.37 -7.04 -13.54
N ASP A 6 -4.64 -7.19 -12.44
CA ASP A 6 -5.18 -7.02 -11.10
C ASP A 6 -4.77 -5.66 -10.56
N THR A 7 -5.73 -4.76 -10.43
CA THR A 7 -5.50 -3.36 -10.09
C THR A 7 -5.39 -3.13 -8.59
N HIS A 8 -5.61 -4.15 -7.75
CA HIS A 8 -5.55 -4.00 -6.30
C HIS A 8 -5.30 -5.33 -5.58
N ILE A 9 -4.09 -5.55 -5.09
CA ILE A 9 -3.74 -6.71 -4.25
C ILE A 9 -2.90 -6.26 -3.06
N HIS A 10 -3.26 -6.68 -1.85
CA HIS A 10 -2.34 -6.61 -0.72
C HIS A 10 -1.47 -7.86 -0.68
N ALA A 11 -0.22 -7.75 -1.15
CA ALA A 11 0.72 -8.86 -1.17
C ALA A 11 1.00 -9.40 0.25
N SER A 12 1.00 -8.50 1.24
CA SER A 12 1.28 -8.79 2.64
C SER A 12 0.16 -9.56 3.35
N GLN A 13 -1.04 -9.62 2.74
CA GLN A 13 -2.21 -10.25 3.34
C GLN A 13 -2.42 -11.70 2.89
N TYR A 14 -1.64 -12.16 1.93
CA TYR A 14 -1.79 -13.48 1.33
C TYR A 14 -1.71 -14.63 2.35
N SER A 15 -0.89 -14.51 3.40
CA SER A 15 -0.70 -15.57 4.39
C SER A 15 -1.93 -15.88 5.26
N TYR A 16 -2.95 -15.03 5.22
CA TYR A 16 -4.22 -15.22 5.94
C TYR A 16 -5.43 -14.97 5.04
N ALA A 17 -5.24 -15.03 3.71
CA ALA A 17 -6.32 -14.87 2.75
C ALA A 17 -7.48 -15.82 3.06
N GLY A 18 -8.71 -15.29 3.08
CA GLY A 18 -9.93 -16.04 3.42
C GLY A 18 -10.25 -16.15 4.92
N THR A 19 -9.51 -15.47 5.79
CA THR A 19 -9.77 -15.45 7.24
C THR A 19 -10.74 -14.34 7.63
N ALA A 20 -11.73 -14.67 8.47
CA ALA A 20 -12.67 -13.72 9.10
C ALA A 20 -13.44 -12.81 8.12
N LEU A 21 -14.01 -13.42 7.07
CA LEU A 21 -14.74 -12.72 5.99
C LEU A 21 -16.06 -12.06 6.45
N ASP A 22 -16.57 -12.44 7.61
CA ASP A 22 -17.77 -11.92 8.26
C ASP A 22 -17.49 -10.71 9.16
N MET A 23 -16.21 -10.38 9.40
CA MET A 23 -15.80 -9.33 10.32
C MET A 23 -15.85 -7.94 9.65
N PRO A 24 -16.38 -6.90 10.32
CA PRO A 24 -16.34 -5.53 9.80
C PRO A 24 -14.91 -5.04 9.54
N LEU A 25 -14.72 -4.28 8.46
CA LEU A 25 -13.41 -3.81 7.97
C LEU A 25 -12.50 -3.27 9.08
N LEU A 26 -12.96 -2.30 9.87
CA LEU A 26 -12.13 -1.68 10.91
C LEU A 26 -11.72 -2.68 12.01
N GLN A 27 -12.58 -3.63 12.34
CA GLN A 27 -12.27 -4.68 13.31
C GLN A 27 -11.27 -5.67 12.71
N TRP A 28 -11.49 -6.08 11.46
CA TRP A 28 -10.61 -7.00 10.74
C TRP A 28 -9.18 -6.43 10.57
N LEU A 29 -9.08 -5.13 10.27
CA LEU A 29 -7.79 -4.44 10.22
C LEU A 29 -7.02 -4.54 11.54
N ASN A 30 -7.72 -4.31 12.65
CA ASN A 30 -7.14 -4.30 14.00
C ASN A 30 -6.76 -5.69 14.49
N THR A 31 -7.61 -6.70 14.22
CA THR A 31 -7.45 -8.06 14.76
C THR A 31 -6.46 -8.89 13.95
N TYR A 32 -6.45 -8.76 12.62
CA TYR A 32 -5.64 -9.61 11.74
C TYR A 32 -4.59 -8.83 10.96
N THR A 33 -5.01 -7.73 10.34
CA THR A 33 -4.17 -7.11 9.32
C THR A 33 -2.93 -6.45 9.88
N PHE A 34 -3.08 -5.50 10.80
CA PHE A 34 -1.94 -4.80 11.38
C PHE A 34 -0.99 -5.73 12.16
N PRO A 35 -1.47 -6.71 12.96
CA PRO A 35 -0.59 -7.68 13.61
C PRO A 35 0.20 -8.57 12.64
N VAL A 36 -0.37 -8.97 11.50
CA VAL A 36 0.38 -9.78 10.53
C VAL A 36 1.33 -8.92 9.70
N GLU A 37 0.89 -7.75 9.24
CA GLU A 37 1.73 -6.85 8.45
C GLU A 37 2.96 -6.36 9.25
N SER A 38 2.87 -6.21 10.58
CA SER A 38 4.02 -5.84 11.43
C SER A 38 5.16 -6.85 11.37
N ARG A 39 4.87 -8.13 11.08
CA ARG A 39 5.86 -9.20 10.95
C ARG A 39 6.71 -9.08 9.68
N PHE A 40 6.29 -8.29 8.68
CA PHE A 40 7.06 -8.09 7.44
C PHE A 40 8.35 -7.29 7.63
N LYS A 41 8.62 -6.81 8.85
CA LYS A 41 9.97 -6.36 9.23
C LYS A 41 11.01 -7.49 9.14
N ASP A 42 10.59 -8.75 9.29
CA ASP A 42 11.41 -9.92 9.01
C ASP A 42 11.40 -10.23 7.50
N LEU A 43 12.56 -10.05 6.86
CA LEU A 43 12.73 -10.28 5.42
C LEU A 43 12.58 -11.75 5.02
N GLN A 44 12.85 -12.71 5.90
CA GLN A 44 12.63 -14.12 5.59
C GLN A 44 11.13 -14.43 5.54
N PHE A 45 10.36 -13.88 6.48
CA PHE A 45 8.91 -13.97 6.46
C PHE A 45 8.32 -13.29 5.22
N ALA A 46 8.74 -12.05 4.93
CA ALA A 46 8.32 -11.30 3.76
C ALA A 46 8.65 -12.05 2.45
N HIS A 47 9.87 -12.59 2.31
CA HIS A 47 10.27 -13.37 1.15
C HIS A 47 9.34 -14.56 0.91
N ASN A 48 9.02 -15.31 1.97
CA ASN A 48 8.18 -16.49 1.87
C ASN A 48 6.77 -16.13 1.39
N VAL A 49 6.14 -15.11 1.98
CA VAL A 49 4.76 -14.71 1.61
C VAL A 49 4.72 -14.07 0.22
N TYR A 50 5.63 -13.14 -0.07
CA TYR A 50 5.66 -12.45 -1.37
C TYR A 50 5.97 -13.39 -2.53
N THR A 51 6.88 -14.36 -2.35
CA THR A 51 7.14 -15.39 -3.37
C THR A 51 5.89 -16.22 -3.65
N GLN A 52 5.11 -16.57 -2.62
CA GLN A 52 3.89 -17.35 -2.80
C GLN A 52 2.81 -16.58 -3.56
N VAL A 53 2.54 -15.31 -3.20
CA VAL A 53 1.49 -14.52 -3.87
C VAL A 53 1.85 -14.19 -5.32
N VAL A 54 3.10 -13.87 -5.63
CA VAL A 54 3.55 -13.60 -7.02
C VAL A 54 3.43 -14.88 -7.85
N LYS A 55 3.90 -16.03 -7.36
CA LYS A 55 3.71 -17.32 -8.05
C LYS A 55 2.23 -17.65 -8.23
N ARG A 56 1.40 -17.41 -7.21
CA ARG A 56 -0.03 -17.73 -7.26
C ARG A 56 -0.77 -16.87 -8.27
N THR A 57 -0.53 -15.57 -8.29
CA THR A 57 -1.18 -14.63 -9.23
C THR A 57 -0.79 -14.96 -10.67
N LEU A 58 0.49 -15.18 -10.97
CA LEU A 58 0.96 -15.64 -12.28
C LEU A 58 0.33 -16.98 -12.70
N ARG A 59 0.27 -17.97 -11.79
CA ARG A 59 -0.36 -19.28 -12.07
C ARG A 59 -1.85 -19.15 -12.41
N ASN A 60 -2.53 -18.14 -11.85
CA ASN A 60 -3.93 -17.87 -12.15
C ASN A 60 -4.12 -16.94 -13.36
N GLY A 61 -3.06 -16.51 -14.05
CA GLY A 61 -3.14 -15.69 -15.26
C GLY A 61 -3.02 -14.18 -15.06
N THR A 62 -2.78 -13.69 -13.83
CA THR A 62 -2.51 -12.27 -13.55
C THR A 62 -1.08 -11.92 -13.95
N THR A 63 -0.94 -11.27 -15.11
CA THR A 63 0.35 -10.85 -15.67
C THR A 63 0.75 -9.44 -15.27
N THR A 64 -0.19 -8.63 -14.79
CA THR A 64 0.07 -7.29 -14.25
C THR A 64 -0.65 -7.11 -12.91
N ALA A 65 0.06 -6.66 -11.88
CA ALA A 65 -0.49 -6.49 -10.55
C ALA A 65 -0.10 -5.14 -9.93
N CYS A 66 -1.04 -4.50 -9.22
CA CYS A 66 -0.79 -3.34 -8.39
C CYS A 66 -0.79 -3.76 -6.92
N TYR A 67 0.39 -3.79 -6.31
CA TYR A 67 0.61 -4.34 -4.98
C TYR A 67 0.69 -3.28 -3.89
N PHE A 68 -0.10 -3.48 -2.84
CA PHE A 68 0.17 -2.94 -1.50
C PHE A 68 1.13 -3.88 -0.78
N ALA A 69 2.27 -3.36 -0.33
CA ALA A 69 3.25 -4.08 0.50
C ALA A 69 2.95 -3.85 2.00
N THR A 70 3.91 -3.31 2.76
CA THR A 70 3.73 -2.85 4.15
C THR A 70 4.44 -1.51 4.34
N ILE A 71 4.45 -0.97 5.58
CA ILE A 71 5.22 0.25 5.88
C ILE A 71 6.74 0.02 5.78
N HIS A 72 7.21 -1.23 5.82
CA HIS A 72 8.63 -1.55 5.84
C HIS A 72 9.23 -1.47 4.42
N THR A 73 10.15 -0.53 4.21
CA THR A 73 10.80 -0.27 2.93
C THR A 73 11.55 -1.48 2.38
N ASP A 74 12.36 -2.14 3.20
CA ASP A 74 13.18 -3.27 2.74
C ASP A 74 12.31 -4.45 2.28
N SER A 75 11.19 -4.69 2.96
CA SER A 75 10.20 -5.68 2.53
C SER A 75 9.53 -5.27 1.21
N SER A 76 9.29 -3.98 0.99
CA SER A 76 8.65 -3.47 -0.22
C SER A 76 9.59 -3.54 -1.42
N LEU A 77 10.88 -3.24 -1.24
CA LEU A 77 11.93 -3.46 -2.24
C LEU A 77 12.08 -4.94 -2.59
N LEU A 78 12.02 -5.81 -1.58
CA LEU A 78 12.03 -7.26 -1.76
C LEU A 78 10.87 -7.75 -2.63
N LEU A 79 9.65 -7.24 -2.42
CA LEU A 79 8.52 -7.56 -3.30
C LEU A 79 8.78 -7.13 -4.75
N GLY A 80 9.35 -5.95 -4.96
CA GLY A 80 9.76 -5.48 -6.30
C GLY A 80 10.78 -6.40 -6.98
N ARG A 81 11.79 -6.86 -6.23
CA ARG A 81 12.76 -7.86 -6.72
C ARG A 81 12.08 -9.18 -7.08
N ILE A 82 11.23 -9.70 -6.20
CA ILE A 82 10.51 -10.97 -6.44
C ILE A 82 9.63 -10.87 -7.70
N ALA A 83 8.87 -9.77 -7.86
CA ALA A 83 8.06 -9.57 -9.06
C ALA A 83 8.92 -9.53 -10.33
N HIS A 84 10.08 -8.88 -10.29
CA HIS A 84 11.05 -8.87 -11.37
C HIS A 84 11.59 -10.28 -11.68
N ASP A 85 12.04 -11.02 -10.66
CA ASP A 85 12.63 -12.36 -10.81
C ASP A 85 11.64 -13.36 -11.44
N PHE A 86 10.34 -13.22 -11.16
CA PHE A 86 9.28 -14.02 -11.77
C PHE A 86 8.74 -13.44 -13.09
N GLY A 87 9.28 -12.31 -13.58
CA GLY A 87 8.89 -11.69 -14.83
C GLY A 87 7.48 -11.06 -14.82
N GLN A 88 6.91 -10.76 -13.66
CA GLN A 88 5.61 -10.12 -13.55
C GLN A 88 5.74 -8.61 -13.75
N ARG A 89 4.82 -8.01 -14.53
CA ARG A 89 4.68 -6.55 -14.54
C ARG A 89 4.02 -6.11 -13.25
N ALA A 90 4.63 -5.20 -12.50
CA ALA A 90 4.13 -4.82 -11.20
C ALA A 90 4.25 -3.33 -10.93
N LEU A 91 3.22 -2.76 -10.29
CA LEU A 91 3.34 -1.54 -9.53
C LEU A 91 3.47 -1.94 -8.07
N VAL A 92 4.53 -1.51 -7.39
CA VAL A 92 4.79 -1.88 -5.99
C VAL A 92 4.76 -0.64 -5.11
N GLY A 93 3.96 -0.69 -4.06
CA GLY A 93 3.76 0.40 -3.13
C GLY A 93 4.20 0.08 -1.72
N LYS A 94 5.22 0.80 -1.22
CA LYS A 94 5.46 0.92 0.22
C LYS A 94 4.29 1.69 0.83
N VAL A 95 3.59 1.06 1.77
CA VAL A 95 2.40 1.62 2.40
C VAL A 95 2.83 2.77 3.32
N CYS A 96 2.11 3.89 3.29
CA CYS A 96 2.33 5.03 4.15
C CYS A 96 1.22 5.10 5.21
N MET A 97 1.59 5.21 6.48
CA MET A 97 0.65 5.27 7.60
C MET A 97 1.33 5.87 8.85
N ASP A 98 0.90 7.08 9.25
CA ASP A 98 1.36 7.77 10.46
C ASP A 98 0.29 7.85 11.57
N ARG A 99 -0.94 7.39 11.28
CA ARG A 99 -2.01 7.20 12.26
C ARG A 99 -2.36 5.71 12.37
N ASN A 100 -2.12 5.14 13.55
CA ASN A 100 -2.61 3.82 13.95
C ASN A 100 -2.76 3.78 15.48
N SER A 101 -3.99 3.67 15.97
CA SER A 101 -4.28 3.59 17.41
C SER A 101 -4.28 2.15 17.92
N SER A 102 -4.59 1.18 17.06
CA SER A 102 -4.81 -0.22 17.42
C SER A 102 -3.52 -0.99 17.64
N VAL A 103 -2.56 -0.82 16.72
CA VAL A 103 -1.23 -1.45 16.82
C VAL A 103 -0.18 -0.35 16.84
N LYS A 104 0.08 0.21 18.03
CA LYS A 104 0.90 1.41 18.22
C LYS A 104 2.31 1.35 17.62
N HIS A 105 2.88 0.14 17.50
CA HIS A 105 4.22 -0.08 16.94
C HIS A 105 4.21 -0.31 15.41
N TYR A 106 3.03 -0.43 14.79
CA TYR A 106 2.87 -0.56 13.35
C TYR A 106 2.30 0.74 12.77
N LYS A 107 3.13 1.78 12.84
CA LYS A 107 2.95 3.08 12.19
C LYS A 107 4.31 3.77 12.10
N GLU A 108 4.38 4.79 11.25
CA GLU A 108 5.53 5.66 11.11
C GLU A 108 5.23 7.02 11.74
N THR A 109 6.24 7.87 11.91
CA THR A 109 6.02 9.31 11.93
C THR A 109 5.82 9.83 10.50
N SER A 110 5.19 11.00 10.31
CA SER A 110 5.04 11.59 8.98
C SER A 110 6.39 11.80 8.29
N GLN A 111 7.40 12.25 9.06
CA GLN A 111 8.76 12.45 8.54
C GLN A 111 9.45 11.14 8.15
N GLU A 112 9.29 10.08 8.94
CA GLU A 112 9.80 8.75 8.58
C GLU A 112 9.12 8.23 7.33
N SER A 113 7.78 8.33 7.24
CA SER A 113 7.02 7.86 6.09
C SER A 113 7.41 8.59 4.80
N GLU A 114 7.63 9.91 4.87
CA GLU A 114 8.17 10.72 3.77
C GLU A 114 9.57 10.25 3.34
N ASN A 115 10.52 10.21 4.28
CA ASN A 115 11.91 9.83 4.03
C ASN A 115 12.02 8.43 3.43
N GLU A 116 11.27 7.49 4.00
CA GLU A 116 11.27 6.10 3.57
C GLU A 116 10.56 5.91 2.23
N THR A 117 9.56 6.74 1.90
CA THR A 117 8.94 6.75 0.56
C THR A 117 9.94 7.23 -0.49
N TYR A 118 10.69 8.31 -0.22
CA TYR A 118 11.78 8.73 -1.10
C TYR A 118 12.85 7.66 -1.25
N ARG A 119 13.25 7.01 -0.15
CA ARG A 119 14.21 5.89 -0.16
C ARG A 119 13.72 4.75 -1.05
N PHE A 120 12.48 4.31 -0.82
CA PHE A 120 11.84 3.24 -1.60
C PHE A 120 11.82 3.54 -3.09
N ILE A 121 11.33 4.72 -3.49
CA ILE A 121 11.23 5.13 -4.90
C ILE A 121 12.62 5.14 -5.54
N LYS A 122 13.60 5.80 -4.89
CA LYS A 122 14.96 5.92 -5.40
C LYS A 122 15.61 4.56 -5.58
N GLU A 123 15.55 3.71 -4.56
CA GLU A 123 16.19 2.39 -4.60
C GLU A 123 15.54 1.45 -5.61
N LEU A 124 14.20 1.46 -5.73
CA LEU A 124 13.49 0.62 -6.71
C LEU A 124 13.80 1.05 -8.15
N LEU A 125 13.79 2.36 -8.43
CA LEU A 125 14.13 2.89 -9.76
C LEU A 125 15.60 2.60 -10.14
N ASN A 126 16.51 2.66 -9.17
CA ASN A 126 17.93 2.35 -9.39
C ASN A 126 18.17 0.89 -9.80
N GLN A 127 17.26 -0.05 -9.49
CA GLN A 127 17.36 -1.43 -9.95
C GLN A 127 17.15 -1.59 -11.46
N LYS A 128 16.52 -0.60 -12.13
CA LYS A 128 16.24 -0.61 -13.58
C LYS A 128 15.45 -1.86 -14.05
N TYR A 129 14.55 -2.37 -13.21
CA TYR A 129 13.65 -3.45 -13.60
C TYR A 129 12.70 -2.97 -14.71
N PRO A 130 12.67 -3.63 -15.89
CA PRO A 130 11.94 -3.11 -17.06
C PRO A 130 10.42 -3.12 -16.88
N LEU A 131 9.90 -3.96 -15.98
CA LEU A 131 8.45 -4.19 -15.80
C LEU A 131 7.94 -3.81 -14.40
N VAL A 132 8.80 -3.36 -13.50
CA VAL A 132 8.44 -3.06 -12.11
C VAL A 132 8.59 -1.55 -11.87
N LYS A 133 7.54 -0.91 -11.36
CA LYS A 133 7.51 0.53 -11.08
C LYS A 133 7.04 0.80 -9.65
N PRO A 134 7.54 1.88 -8.99
CA PRO A 134 6.96 2.33 -7.73
C PRO A 134 5.58 2.97 -7.95
N VAL A 135 4.73 2.88 -6.93
CA VAL A 135 3.44 3.59 -6.82
C VAL A 135 3.32 4.21 -5.43
N VAL A 136 2.94 5.49 -5.34
CA VAL A 136 2.73 6.19 -4.06
C VAL A 136 1.48 5.62 -3.40
N THR A 137 1.61 5.19 -2.15
CA THR A 137 0.61 4.32 -1.50
C THR A 137 0.24 4.78 -0.08
N PRO A 138 -0.47 5.91 0.08
CA PRO A 138 -1.21 6.16 1.32
C PRO A 138 -2.20 5.01 1.52
N ARG A 139 -2.18 4.34 2.67
CA ARG A 139 -3.04 3.14 2.87
C ARG A 139 -4.51 3.48 2.63
N PHE A 140 -4.99 4.46 3.37
CA PHE A 140 -6.32 5.06 3.33
C PHE A 140 -6.30 6.36 4.16
N ALA A 141 -7.25 7.28 3.97
CA ALA A 141 -7.19 8.59 4.65
C ALA A 141 -7.17 8.49 6.19
N PRO A 142 -7.95 7.61 6.85
CA PRO A 142 -7.91 7.47 8.31
C PRO A 142 -6.53 7.15 8.90
N SER A 143 -5.65 6.53 8.13
CA SER A 143 -4.31 6.14 8.58
C SER A 143 -3.22 7.18 8.29
N CYS A 144 -3.57 8.29 7.66
CA CYS A 144 -2.63 9.33 7.25
C CYS A 144 -3.06 10.67 7.85
N SER A 145 -2.11 11.46 8.35
CA SER A 145 -2.35 12.87 8.61
C SER A 145 -2.49 13.63 7.30
N GLU A 146 -3.18 14.77 7.33
CA GLU A 146 -3.29 15.67 6.17
C GLU A 146 -1.91 16.14 5.68
N ALA A 147 -0.97 16.37 6.62
CA ALA A 147 0.41 16.71 6.31
C ALA A 147 1.08 15.60 5.49
N LEU A 148 0.96 14.33 5.93
CA LEU A 148 1.50 13.20 5.19
C LEU A 148 0.84 13.04 3.82
N LEU A 149 -0.49 13.14 3.71
CA LEU A 149 -1.20 13.05 2.43
C LEU A 149 -0.71 14.12 1.44
N THR A 150 -0.54 15.36 1.90
CA THR A 150 -0.04 16.47 1.09
C THR A 150 1.40 16.23 0.61
N GLN A 151 2.28 15.73 1.50
CA GLN A 151 3.64 15.35 1.14
C GLN A 151 3.65 14.23 0.09
N LEU A 152 2.82 13.21 0.23
CA LEU A 152 2.72 12.11 -0.73
C LEU A 152 2.21 12.56 -2.09
N GLY A 153 1.26 13.49 -2.15
CA GLY A 153 0.82 14.11 -3.42
C GLY A 153 1.95 14.87 -4.11
N ALA A 154 2.73 15.63 -3.34
CA ALA A 154 3.93 16.31 -3.87
C ALA A 154 4.98 15.31 -4.38
N ILE A 155 5.24 14.21 -3.66
CA ILE A 155 6.15 13.14 -4.08
C ILE A 155 5.68 12.53 -5.40
N ALA A 156 4.39 12.17 -5.50
CA ALA A 156 3.83 11.57 -6.70
C ALA A 156 3.99 12.48 -7.92
N LYS A 157 3.63 13.76 -7.78
CA LYS A 157 3.76 14.78 -8.82
C LYS A 157 5.20 15.00 -9.25
N ASN A 158 6.12 15.22 -8.30
CA ASN A 158 7.52 15.53 -8.58
C ASN A 158 8.28 14.38 -9.24
N ASN A 159 7.81 13.14 -9.07
CA ASN A 159 8.42 11.94 -9.64
C ASN A 159 7.60 11.33 -10.79
N ASN A 160 6.48 11.96 -11.19
CA ASN A 160 5.54 11.45 -12.20
C ASN A 160 5.13 9.98 -11.94
N LEU A 161 4.70 9.70 -10.71
CA LEU A 161 4.34 8.35 -10.25
C LEU A 161 2.83 8.15 -10.18
N HIS A 162 2.43 6.90 -10.32
CA HIS A 162 1.06 6.48 -10.02
C HIS A 162 0.78 6.63 -8.52
N ILE A 163 -0.50 6.70 -8.18
CA ILE A 163 -1.01 6.72 -6.82
C ILE A 163 -2.02 5.58 -6.65
N GLN A 164 -2.02 4.91 -5.50
CA GLN A 164 -3.06 3.97 -5.09
C GLN A 164 -3.46 4.21 -3.63
N SER A 165 -4.74 4.06 -3.31
CA SER A 165 -5.29 4.12 -1.95
C SER A 165 -6.65 3.42 -1.91
N HIS A 166 -7.18 3.17 -0.72
CA HIS A 166 -8.59 2.81 -0.56
C HIS A 166 -9.47 4.05 -0.48
N ILE A 167 -10.72 3.93 -0.91
CA ILE A 167 -11.71 5.00 -0.80
C ILE A 167 -13.11 4.41 -0.66
N SER A 168 -13.88 4.93 0.29
CA SER A 168 -15.31 4.63 0.49
C SER A 168 -15.65 3.14 0.49
N GLU A 169 -14.84 2.31 1.15
CA GLU A 169 -15.02 0.86 1.21
C GLU A 169 -16.12 0.47 2.21
N ASN A 170 -16.20 1.17 3.34
CA ASN A 170 -17.15 0.87 4.41
C ASN A 170 -17.85 2.11 4.97
N THR A 171 -19.12 2.00 5.39
CA THR A 171 -19.88 3.13 5.93
C THR A 171 -19.30 3.69 7.22
N GLU A 172 -18.76 2.86 8.11
CA GLU A 172 -18.10 3.32 9.35
C GLU A 172 -16.74 3.96 9.06
N GLU A 173 -16.04 3.48 8.03
CA GLU A 173 -14.83 4.15 7.53
C GLU A 173 -15.17 5.56 6.99
N VAL A 174 -16.23 5.72 6.19
CA VAL A 174 -16.64 7.04 5.67
C VAL A 174 -17.00 8.01 6.81
N LYS A 175 -17.68 7.53 7.85
CA LYS A 175 -17.96 8.33 9.05
C LYS A 175 -16.67 8.76 9.76
N LEU A 176 -15.73 7.83 9.94
CA LEU A 176 -14.44 8.12 10.55
C LEU A 176 -13.63 9.15 9.74
N VAL A 177 -13.66 9.08 8.41
CA VAL A 177 -13.03 10.10 7.55
C VAL A 177 -13.65 11.48 7.80
N LYS A 178 -14.97 11.57 7.88
CA LYS A 178 -15.66 12.84 8.17
C LYS A 178 -15.28 13.42 9.54
N GLU A 179 -15.05 12.56 10.53
CA GLU A 179 -14.58 12.98 11.87
C GLU A 179 -13.13 13.47 11.85
N LEU A 180 -12.25 12.78 11.09
CA LEU A 180 -10.82 13.08 11.04
C LEU A 180 -10.46 14.24 10.10
N PHE A 181 -11.31 14.56 9.13
CA PHE A 181 -11.11 15.58 8.12
C PHE A 181 -12.38 16.47 7.98
N PRO A 182 -12.76 17.21 9.04
CA PRO A 182 -14.01 17.96 9.07
C PRO A 182 -14.08 19.09 8.02
N ASP A 183 -12.92 19.57 7.57
CA ASP A 183 -12.80 20.63 6.55
C ASP A 183 -12.89 20.10 5.10
N SER A 184 -13.06 18.78 4.92
CA SER A 184 -13.26 18.15 3.60
C SER A 184 -14.72 17.87 3.32
N GLU A 185 -15.18 18.14 2.09
CA GLU A 185 -16.59 17.97 1.68
C GLU A 185 -16.99 16.49 1.57
N SER A 186 -16.02 15.62 1.28
CA SER A 186 -16.21 14.18 1.11
C SER A 186 -14.89 13.43 1.30
N TYR A 187 -14.94 12.09 1.32
CA TYR A 187 -13.73 11.27 1.32
C TYR A 187 -12.89 11.54 0.04
N THR A 188 -13.53 11.65 -1.12
CA THR A 188 -12.84 12.04 -2.36
C THR A 188 -12.14 13.40 -2.25
N ASP A 189 -12.77 14.38 -1.60
CA ASP A 189 -12.22 15.72 -1.42
C ASP A 189 -10.94 15.73 -0.57
N VAL A 190 -10.81 14.81 0.40
CA VAL A 190 -9.57 14.64 1.17
C VAL A 190 -8.40 14.36 0.22
N TYR A 191 -8.56 13.43 -0.71
CA TYR A 191 -7.51 13.10 -1.68
C TYR A 191 -7.32 14.19 -2.74
N HIS A 192 -8.40 14.85 -3.16
CA HIS A 192 -8.33 15.96 -4.11
C HIS A 192 -7.49 17.11 -3.56
N LYS A 193 -7.77 17.58 -2.34
CA LYS A 193 -7.04 18.67 -1.66
C LYS A 193 -5.56 18.36 -1.47
N SER A 194 -5.22 17.09 -1.25
CA SER A 194 -3.83 16.63 -1.13
C SER A 194 -3.14 16.35 -2.47
N ASN A 195 -3.73 16.69 -3.63
CA ASN A 195 -3.20 16.39 -4.97
C ASN A 195 -2.93 14.90 -5.21
N LEU A 196 -3.73 14.02 -4.60
CA LEU A 196 -3.65 12.57 -4.76
C LEU A 196 -4.65 12.03 -5.80
N LEU A 197 -5.46 12.92 -6.40
CA LEU A 197 -6.28 12.64 -7.58
C LEU A 197 -5.68 13.41 -8.77
N THR A 198 -5.14 12.69 -9.73
CA THR A 198 -4.41 13.25 -10.89
C THR A 198 -5.07 12.81 -12.20
N GLU A 199 -4.86 13.59 -13.27
CA GLU A 199 -5.29 13.24 -14.64
C GLU A 199 -4.47 12.11 -15.27
#